data_AF-A0AAN7ZAN9-F1
#
_entry.id   AF-A0AAN7ZAN9-F1
#
_cell.length_a   1.000
_cell.length_b   1.000
_cell.length_c   1.000
_cell.angle_alpha   90.00
_cell.angle_beta   90.00
_cell.angle_gamma   90.00
#
_symmetry.space_group_name_H-M   'P 1'
#
loop_
_entity.id
_entity.type
_entity.pdbx_description
1 polymer ?
#
loop_
_entity_poly.entity_id
_entity_poly.type
_entity_poly.pdbx_seq_one_letter_code
_entity_poly.pdbx_strand_id
1 'polypeptide(L)'
;MLDSGVDEAHEVIFARLGIASKGCDFLAWVLRWVTLGMGLANITVWIYRKRERTGKIWDHAGAMLLFEEIGGKITDIDGKEIDLTAGRKLTGNHGFVAAPRSVHDTVLKTVHDVLHEQGKANLLA
;
A
#
# COMPACT_ATOMS: atom_id res chain seq x y z
N MET A 1 5.22 15.91 -8.33
CA MET A 1 4.79 14.67 -7.65
C MET A 1 5.73 14.46 -6.47
N LEU A 2 5.23 14.13 -5.28
CA LEU A 2 6.07 14.03 -4.07
C LEU A 2 7.00 12.81 -4.17
N ASP A 3 8.31 13.04 -4.11
CA ASP A 3 9.44 12.10 -4.30
C ASP A 3 9.57 11.03 -3.19
N SER A 4 8.44 10.52 -2.70
CA SER A 4 8.43 9.51 -1.64
C SER A 4 8.14 8.10 -2.13
N GLY A 5 7.54 7.95 -3.31
CA GLY A 5 7.16 6.66 -3.91
C GLY A 5 8.22 6.07 -4.86
N VAL A 6 8.09 4.79 -5.14
CA VAL A 6 8.80 4.10 -6.24
C VAL A 6 7.84 3.95 -7.42
N ASP A 7 7.56 5.06 -8.10
CA ASP A 7 6.48 5.16 -9.10
C ASP A 7 6.59 4.11 -10.23
N GLU A 8 7.81 3.84 -10.71
CA GLU A 8 8.07 2.78 -11.72
C GLU A 8 7.67 1.38 -11.25
N ALA A 9 7.82 1.07 -9.95
CA ALA A 9 7.42 -0.23 -9.43
C ALA A 9 5.90 -0.34 -9.37
N HIS A 10 5.20 0.75 -9.01
CA HIS A 10 3.74 0.77 -8.95
C HIS A 10 3.10 0.54 -10.31
N GLU A 11 3.61 1.19 -11.36
CA GLU A 11 3.11 0.99 -12.73
C GLU A 11 3.27 -0.47 -13.19
N VAL A 12 4.43 -1.09 -12.94
CA VAL A 12 4.69 -2.49 -13.31
C VAL A 12 3.82 -3.46 -12.51
N ILE A 13 3.61 -3.20 -11.22
CA ILE A 13 2.70 -4.01 -10.38
C ILE A 13 1.28 -3.98 -10.94
N PHE A 14 0.75 -2.79 -11.25
CA PHE A 14 -0.60 -2.68 -11.81
C PHE A 14 -0.72 -3.33 -13.19
N ALA A 15 0.28 -3.17 -14.05
CA ALA A 15 0.31 -3.86 -15.34
C ALA A 15 0.28 -5.39 -15.18
N ARG A 16 1.04 -5.95 -14.23
CA ARG A 16 1.10 -7.40 -13.97
C ARG A 16 -0.20 -7.95 -13.37
N LEU A 17 -0.93 -7.12 -12.64
CA LEU A 17 -2.28 -7.42 -12.14
C LEU A 17 -3.37 -7.25 -13.21
N GLY A 18 -3.01 -6.91 -14.45
CA GLY A 18 -3.96 -6.75 -15.56
C GLY A 18 -4.78 -5.46 -15.49
N ILE A 19 -4.34 -4.46 -14.72
CA ILE A 19 -5.05 -3.18 -14.58
C ILE A 19 -4.62 -2.27 -15.72
N ALA A 20 -5.56 -2.00 -16.63
CA ALA A 20 -5.31 -1.26 -17.87
C ALA A 20 -5.09 0.25 -17.68
N SER A 21 -5.53 0.83 -16.55
CA SER A 21 -5.31 2.24 -16.24
C SER A 21 -4.05 2.42 -15.41
N LYS A 22 -3.47 3.63 -15.44
CA LYS A 22 -2.37 4.01 -14.54
C LYS A 22 -2.79 4.13 -13.06
N GLY A 23 -4.02 3.74 -12.72
CA GLY A 23 -4.64 4.00 -11.43
C GLY A 23 -4.95 5.48 -11.21
N CYS A 24 -5.16 5.85 -9.96
CA CYS A 24 -5.34 7.24 -9.53
C CYS A 24 -4.39 7.52 -8.35
N ASP A 25 -3.43 8.43 -8.54
CA ASP A 25 -2.53 8.83 -7.46
C ASP A 25 -3.13 9.95 -6.62
N PHE A 26 -3.95 9.56 -5.63
CA PHE A 26 -4.36 10.48 -4.58
C PHE A 26 -3.21 10.73 -3.61
N LEU A 27 -2.78 11.99 -3.51
CA LEU A 27 -1.76 12.38 -2.54
C LEU A 27 -2.26 12.25 -1.08
N ALA A 28 -3.54 12.52 -0.84
CA ALA A 28 -4.13 12.51 0.49
C ALA A 28 -4.51 11.08 0.92
N TRP A 29 -3.88 10.59 1.98
CA TRP A 29 -4.10 9.22 2.49
C TRP A 29 -5.54 8.95 2.93
N VAL A 30 -6.16 9.89 3.67
CA VAL A 30 -7.55 9.73 4.11
C VAL A 30 -8.50 9.53 2.92
N LEU A 31 -8.34 10.31 1.85
CA LEU A 31 -9.18 10.18 0.65
C LEU A 31 -8.95 8.83 -0.04
N ARG A 32 -7.69 8.37 -0.14
CA ARG A 32 -7.36 7.06 -0.71
C ARG A 32 -8.08 5.93 0.03
N TRP A 33 -8.07 5.95 1.36
CA TRP A 33 -8.79 4.96 2.18
C TRP A 33 -10.31 5.05 2.01
N VAL A 34 -10.88 6.26 2.00
CA VAL A 34 -12.31 6.46 1.77
C VAL A 34 -12.74 5.97 0.39
N THR A 35 -11.95 6.21 -0.66
CA THR A 35 -12.21 5.68 -2.01
C THR A 35 -12.29 4.16 -2.02
N LEU A 36 -11.39 3.47 -1.30
CA LEU A 36 -11.45 2.02 -1.13
C LEU A 36 -12.69 1.59 -0.34
N GLY A 37 -12.97 2.25 0.80
CA GLY A 37 -14.15 1.96 1.64
C GLY A 37 -15.49 2.21 0.94
N MET A 38 -15.54 3.09 -0.05
CA MET A 38 -16.73 3.34 -0.87
C MET A 38 -16.86 2.38 -2.07
N GLY A 39 -15.89 1.48 -2.29
CA GLY A 39 -15.85 0.59 -3.45
C GLY A 39 -15.56 1.31 -4.78
N LEU A 40 -15.06 2.55 -4.74
CA LEU A 40 -14.68 3.33 -5.92
C LEU A 40 -13.28 2.94 -6.45
N ALA A 41 -12.52 2.22 -5.65
CA ALA A 41 -11.29 1.54 -6.03
C ALA A 41 -11.21 0.19 -5.31
N ASN A 42 -10.48 -0.77 -5.89
CA ASN A 42 -10.33 -2.11 -5.30
C ASN A 42 -9.02 -2.27 -4.53
N ILE A 43 -7.92 -1.67 -5.02
CA ILE A 43 -6.59 -1.88 -4.45
C ILE A 43 -5.84 -0.57 -4.26
N THR A 44 -4.92 -0.55 -3.30
CA THR A 44 -3.85 0.44 -3.25
C THR A 44 -2.53 -0.23 -2.89
N VAL A 45 -1.47 0.19 -3.57
CA VAL A 45 -0.10 -0.22 -3.29
C VAL A 45 0.72 1.04 -3.17
N TRP A 46 1.50 1.12 -2.09
CA TRP A 46 2.43 2.22 -1.89
C TRP A 46 3.73 1.72 -1.29
N ILE A 47 4.82 2.04 -1.96
CA ILE A 47 6.18 1.59 -1.62
C ILE A 47 7.00 2.86 -1.46
N TYR A 48 7.56 3.09 -0.28
CA TYR A 48 8.41 4.24 -0.08
C TYR A 48 9.82 3.98 -0.63
N ARG A 49 10.47 5.01 -1.19
CA ARG A 49 11.84 4.90 -1.76
C ARG A 49 12.92 4.54 -0.72
N LYS A 50 12.65 4.80 0.55
CA LYS A 50 13.59 4.64 1.67
C LYS A 50 12.89 3.94 2.83
N ARG A 51 13.53 2.94 3.45
CA ARG A 51 12.92 2.21 4.59
C ARG A 51 12.75 3.08 5.83
N GLU A 52 13.55 4.12 5.98
CA GLU A 52 13.44 5.09 7.09
C GLU A 52 12.20 6.00 6.94
N ARG A 53 11.59 6.05 5.75
CA ARG A 53 10.37 6.84 5.51
C ARG A 53 9.18 6.10 6.12
N THR A 54 8.59 6.72 7.13
CA THR A 54 7.43 6.18 7.86
C THR A 54 6.19 7.05 7.69
N GLY A 55 5.02 6.41 7.54
CA GLY A 55 3.71 7.06 7.58
C GLY A 55 3.40 7.63 8.97
N LYS A 56 2.45 8.55 9.05
CA LYS A 56 1.99 9.13 10.33
C LYS A 56 0.64 8.52 10.65
N ILE A 57 0.45 7.99 11.84
CA ILE A 57 -0.73 7.16 12.17
C ILE A 57 -2.04 7.92 11.94
N TRP A 58 -2.08 9.23 12.22
CA TRP A 58 -3.28 10.07 12.01
C TRP A 58 -3.70 10.24 10.54
N ASP A 59 -2.80 10.03 9.58
CA ASP A 59 -3.14 10.08 8.15
C ASP A 59 -3.88 8.81 7.69
N HIS A 60 -3.92 7.76 8.52
CA HIS A 60 -4.38 6.43 8.13
C HIS A 60 -5.42 5.83 9.07
N ALA A 61 -5.16 5.78 10.38
CA ALA A 61 -5.84 4.91 11.35
C ALA A 61 -7.37 4.94 11.25
N GLY A 62 -7.98 6.13 11.31
CA GLY A 62 -9.44 6.25 11.28
C GLY A 62 -10.07 5.83 9.95
N ALA A 63 -9.36 6.02 8.84
CA ALA A 63 -9.89 5.74 7.50
C ALA A 63 -9.57 4.31 7.03
N MET A 64 -8.48 3.69 7.51
CA MET A 64 -8.18 2.27 7.30
C MET A 64 -9.32 1.36 7.76
N LEU A 65 -9.89 1.66 8.93
CA LEU A 65 -11.02 0.92 9.49
C LEU A 65 -12.20 0.83 8.50
N LEU A 66 -12.50 1.91 7.77
CA LEU A 66 -13.58 1.93 6.79
C LEU A 66 -13.43 0.84 5.72
N PHE A 67 -12.20 0.59 5.27
CA PHE A 67 -11.92 -0.43 4.27
C PHE A 67 -11.89 -1.84 4.86
N GLU A 68 -11.35 -2.01 6.07
CA GLU A 68 -11.30 -3.31 6.73
C GLU A 68 -12.70 -3.84 7.10
N GLU A 69 -13.60 -2.96 7.57
CA GLU A 69 -14.99 -3.29 7.94
C GLU A 69 -15.83 -3.78 6.75
N ILE A 70 -15.50 -3.35 5.52
CA ILE A 70 -16.16 -3.85 4.31
C ILE A 70 -15.49 -5.11 3.72
N GLY A 71 -14.61 -5.76 4.47
CA GLY A 71 -13.93 -7.00 4.06
C GLY A 71 -12.58 -6.80 3.36
N GLY A 72 -12.03 -5.58 3.40
CA GLY A 72 -10.66 -5.31 2.99
C GLY A 72 -9.62 -5.96 3.92
N LYS A 73 -8.40 -6.12 3.40
CA LYS A 73 -7.21 -6.48 4.16
C LYS A 73 -6.13 -5.44 3.87
N ILE A 74 -5.46 -5.00 4.92
CA ILE A 74 -4.37 -4.03 4.85
C ILE A 74 -3.14 -4.64 5.52
N THR A 75 -2.02 -4.64 4.80
CA THR A 75 -0.70 -4.96 5.35
C THR A 75 0.28 -3.90 4.91
N ASP A 76 1.48 -3.94 5.46
CA ASP A 76 2.62 -3.28 4.82
C ASP A 76 3.14 -4.10 3.63
N ILE A 77 4.22 -3.64 2.99
CA ILE A 77 4.79 -4.34 1.82
C ILE A 77 5.57 -5.60 2.21
N ASP A 78 5.94 -5.75 3.49
CA ASP A 78 6.56 -6.95 4.03
C ASP A 78 5.49 -8.02 4.39
N GLY A 79 4.21 -7.67 4.28
CA GLY A 79 3.07 -8.54 4.62
C GLY A 79 2.67 -8.50 6.10
N LYS A 80 3.26 -7.59 6.90
CA LYS A 80 2.93 -7.44 8.32
C LYS A 80 1.63 -6.67 8.48
N GLU A 81 0.88 -7.02 9.51
CA GLU A 81 -0.28 -6.22 9.94
C GLU A 81 0.17 -4.80 10.33
N ILE A 82 -0.71 -3.83 10.11
CA ILE A 82 -0.42 -2.43 10.43
C ILE A 82 -0.46 -2.23 11.96
N ASP A 83 0.70 -1.90 12.54
CA ASP A 83 0.85 -1.60 13.95
C ASP A 83 0.51 -0.13 14.24
N LEU A 84 -0.75 0.09 14.62
CA LEU A 84 -1.24 1.40 15.08
C LEU A 84 -0.85 1.72 16.53
N THR A 85 -0.14 0.84 17.22
CA THR A 85 0.28 1.02 18.63
C THR A 85 1.69 1.62 18.77
N ALA A 86 2.43 1.75 17.67
CA ALA A 86 3.80 2.30 17.61
C ALA A 86 3.93 3.82 17.93
N GLY A 87 2.88 4.46 18.45
CA GLY A 87 2.87 5.86 18.87
C GLY A 87 2.35 6.82 17.80
N ARG A 88 3.20 7.71 17.29
CA ARG A 88 2.80 8.78 16.33
C ARG A 88 3.09 8.43 14.87
N LYS A 89 4.01 7.51 14.64
CA LYS A 89 4.49 7.11 13.31
C LYS A 89 4.37 5.60 13.20
N LEU A 90 4.15 5.11 11.99
CA LEU A 90 4.14 3.68 11.67
C LEU A 90 5.57 3.17 11.60
N THR A 91 6.27 3.06 12.74
CA THR A 91 7.67 2.60 12.77
C THR A 91 7.80 1.09 12.65
N GLY A 92 6.73 0.34 12.91
CA GLY A 92 6.69 -1.11 12.73
C GLY A 92 6.38 -1.56 11.29
N ASN A 93 6.05 -0.63 10.39
CA ASN A 93 5.57 -0.94 9.05
C ASN A 93 6.26 -0.13 7.95
N HIS A 94 6.37 -0.72 6.77
CA HIS A 94 6.92 -0.06 5.60
C HIS A 94 5.97 -0.11 4.40
N GLY A 95 5.51 1.06 3.95
CA GLY A 95 4.54 1.14 2.85
C GLY A 95 3.19 0.51 3.18
N PHE A 96 2.38 0.26 2.14
CA PHE A 96 1.02 -0.26 2.29
C PHE A 96 0.63 -1.12 1.09
N VAL A 97 -0.07 -2.20 1.39
CA VAL A 97 -0.79 -3.04 0.43
C VAL A 97 -2.20 -3.23 0.96
N ALA A 98 -3.20 -2.72 0.24
CA ALA A 98 -4.60 -2.94 0.57
C ALA A 98 -5.37 -3.47 -0.63
N ALA A 99 -6.20 -4.48 -0.39
CA ALA A 99 -7.03 -5.15 -1.38
C ALA A 99 -8.16 -5.94 -0.70
N PRO A 100 -9.17 -6.45 -1.44
CA PRO A 100 -10.09 -7.44 -0.88
C PRO A 100 -9.33 -8.67 -0.40
N ARG A 101 -9.78 -9.27 0.72
CA ARG A 101 -9.13 -10.44 1.34
C ARG A 101 -8.83 -11.57 0.35
N SER A 102 -9.74 -11.82 -0.60
CA SER A 102 -9.60 -12.89 -1.60
C SER A 102 -8.44 -12.72 -2.57
N VAL A 103 -7.92 -11.50 -2.75
CA VAL A 103 -6.86 -11.21 -3.73
C VAL A 103 -5.64 -10.53 -3.13
N HIS A 104 -5.67 -10.19 -1.84
CA HIS A 104 -4.58 -9.50 -1.15
C HIS A 104 -3.23 -10.22 -1.28
N ASP A 105 -3.20 -11.54 -1.08
CA ASP A 105 -1.97 -12.32 -1.17
C ASP A 105 -1.39 -12.32 -2.59
N THR A 106 -2.24 -12.31 -3.63
CA THR A 106 -1.81 -12.16 -5.03
C THR A 106 -1.18 -10.80 -5.28
N VAL A 107 -1.76 -9.73 -4.73
CA VAL A 107 -1.20 -8.37 -4.84
C VAL A 107 0.15 -8.29 -4.11
N LEU A 108 0.22 -8.80 -2.89
CA LEU A 108 1.45 -8.81 -2.10
C LEU A 108 2.56 -9.61 -2.78
N LYS A 109 2.26 -10.82 -3.28
CA LYS A 109 3.21 -11.61 -4.08
C LYS A 109 3.72 -10.82 -5.28
N THR A 110 2.82 -10.14 -5.99
CA THR A 110 3.19 -9.32 -7.15
C THR A 110 4.14 -8.18 -6.77
N VAL A 111 3.91 -7.54 -5.61
CA VAL A 111 4.82 -6.52 -5.06
C VAL A 111 6.20 -7.10 -4.84
N HIS A 112 6.31 -8.27 -4.20
CA HIS A 112 7.59 -8.93 -3.94
C HIS A 112 8.31 -9.29 -5.24
N ASP A 113 7.63 -9.97 -6.17
CA ASP A 113 8.19 -10.37 -7.46
C ASP A 113 8.79 -9.16 -8.21
N VAL A 114 8.03 -8.06 -8.30
CA VAL A 114 8.47 -6.84 -9.01
C VAL A 114 9.65 -6.16 -8.30
N LEU A 115 9.65 -6.10 -6.96
CA LEU A 115 10.77 -5.52 -6.21
C LEU A 115 12.06 -6.35 -6.38
N HIS A 116 11.97 -7.68 -6.43
CA HIS A 116 13.11 -8.54 -6.73
C HIS A 116 13.62 -8.34 -8.16
N GLU A 117 12.74 -8.37 -9.16
CA GLU A 117 13.09 -8.22 -10.58
C GLU A 117 13.73 -6.87 -10.89
N GLN A 118 13.29 -5.79 -10.23
CA GLN A 118 13.86 -4.45 -10.40
C GLN A 118 15.12 -4.21 -9.54
N GLY A 119 15.63 -5.21 -8.82
CA GLY A 119 16.80 -5.05 -7.94
C GLY A 119 16.55 -4.15 -6.72
N LYS A 120 15.28 -3.98 -6.32
CA LYS A 120 14.81 -3.14 -5.21
C LYS A 120 14.43 -3.95 -3.97
N ALA A 121 14.91 -5.19 -3.88
CA ALA A 121 14.67 -6.09 -2.74
C ALA A 121 15.17 -5.54 -1.40
N ASN A 122 16.08 -4.56 -1.41
CA ASN A 122 16.52 -3.83 -0.22
C ASN A 122 15.40 -3.02 0.46
N LEU A 123 14.26 -2.85 -0.22
CA LEU A 123 13.05 -2.25 0.35
C LEU A 123 12.19 -3.27 1.10
N LEU A 124 12.51 -4.56 1.04
CA LEU A 124 11.89 -5.63 1.82
C LEU A 124 12.73 -5.91 3.09
N ALA A 125 12.08 -6.42 4.14
CA ALA A 125 12.73 -6.84 5.39
C ALA A 125 13.31 -8.26 5.34
#